data_AF-A0A382QRS5-F1
#
_entry.id   AF-A0A382QRS5-F1
#
_cell.length_a   1.000
_cell.length_b   1.000
_cell.length_c   1.000
_cell.angle_alpha   90.00
_cell.angle_beta   90.00
_cell.angle_gamma   90.00
#
_symmetry.space_group_name_H-M   'P 1'
#
loop_
_entity.id
_entity.type
_entity.pdbx_description
1 polymer ?
#
loop_
_entity_poly.entity_id
_entity_poly.type
_entity_poly.pdbx_seq_one_letter_code
_entity_poly.pdbx_strand_id
1 'polypeptide(L)'
;MMKYHLIDSLKLKMPVIKPFPSKKFTCAVALTLVALIGAGCGKARVDVFHEAGDNWDYPKSVAILPFSFDSAVEENKSTHSILRKTFFNYFSYLGYDDIPLNTVDLKLDPIMKTGVSVDDISTGQLMKVLEVDAVIRGHVINSTNLTAGIYAETS
;
A
#
# COMPACT_ATOMS: atom_id res chain seq x y z
N MET A 1 22.54 -48.21 67.06
CA MET A 1 23.30 -48.12 65.78
C MET A 1 22.89 -46.80 65.12
N MET A 2 23.57 -45.71 65.47
CA MET A 2 24.51 -44.92 64.63
C MET A 2 23.79 -44.17 63.48
N LYS A 3 23.58 -42.85 63.54
CA LYS A 3 24.49 -41.66 63.44
C LYS A 3 24.84 -41.23 62.00
N TYR A 4 24.46 -39.98 61.68
CA TYR A 4 25.01 -39.02 60.69
C TYR A 4 24.93 -39.42 59.19
N HIS A 5 24.91 -38.56 58.18
CA HIS A 5 25.49 -37.23 57.88
C HIS A 5 24.60 -36.56 56.80
N LEU A 6 24.20 -35.28 56.86
CA LEU A 6 24.99 -34.08 56.52
C LEU A 6 25.76 -34.19 55.19
N ILE A 7 25.17 -33.65 54.12
CA ILE A 7 25.88 -33.10 52.96
C ILE A 7 25.26 -31.72 52.74
N ASP A 8 25.78 -30.69 53.40
CA ASP A 8 26.81 -29.78 52.89
C ASP A 8 26.47 -29.11 51.55
N SER A 9 25.95 -27.89 51.69
CA SER A 9 26.57 -26.69 51.14
C SER A 9 26.99 -26.71 49.67
N LEU A 10 26.04 -26.45 48.77
CA LEU A 10 26.32 -25.76 47.50
C LEU A 10 25.52 -24.46 47.46
N LYS A 11 26.00 -23.45 48.20
CA LYS A 11 25.67 -22.05 47.91
C LYS A 11 26.34 -21.69 46.58
N LEU A 12 25.61 -21.86 45.48
CA LEU A 12 25.97 -21.20 44.24
C LEU A 12 25.79 -19.69 44.48
N LYS A 13 26.91 -19.00 44.72
CA LYS A 13 26.95 -17.54 44.78
C LYS A 13 26.77 -17.02 43.36
N MET A 14 25.53 -16.87 42.92
CA MET A 14 25.23 -16.13 41.70
C MET A 14 25.77 -14.71 41.89
N PRO A 15 26.65 -14.19 41.01
CA PRO A 15 26.94 -12.77 41.02
C PRO A 15 25.63 -12.04 40.73
N VAL A 16 25.14 -11.31 41.71
CA VAL A 16 24.09 -10.31 41.50
C VAL A 16 24.69 -9.27 40.58
N ILE A 17 24.42 -9.38 39.28
CA ILE A 17 24.73 -8.33 38.31
C ILE A 17 23.79 -7.18 38.68
N LYS A 18 24.32 -6.19 39.41
CA LYS A 18 23.62 -4.94 39.65
C LYS A 18 23.29 -4.34 38.27
N PRO A 19 22.02 -4.04 37.96
CA PRO A 19 21.74 -3.23 36.79
C PRO A 19 22.34 -1.85 37.10
N PHE A 20 23.40 -1.48 36.38
CA PHE A 20 23.82 -0.09 36.29
C PHE A 20 22.96 0.54 35.20
N PRO A 21 21.94 1.37 35.53
CA PRO A 21 21.25 2.12 34.51
C PRO A 21 22.13 3.34 34.23
N SER A 22 23.13 3.17 33.36
CA SER A 22 23.80 4.35 32.84
C SER A 22 22.80 5.05 31.90
N LYS A 23 22.47 6.32 32.18
CA LYS A 23 21.55 7.14 31.37
C LYS A 23 21.93 7.14 29.88
N LYS A 24 23.21 6.88 29.58
CA LYS A 24 23.78 6.76 28.24
C LYS A 24 23.31 5.50 27.50
N PHE A 25 23.16 4.37 28.19
CA PHE A 25 22.66 3.12 27.60
C PHE A 25 21.17 3.21 27.25
N THR A 26 20.34 3.79 28.12
CA THR A 26 18.92 4.00 27.83
C THR A 26 18.72 4.93 26.62
N CYS A 27 19.57 5.95 26.48
CA CYS A 27 19.57 6.86 25.33
C CYS A 27 19.96 6.14 24.03
N ALA A 28 21.00 5.31 24.06
CA ALA A 28 21.43 4.55 22.88
C ALA A 28 20.38 3.53 22.42
N VAL A 29 19.68 2.87 23.35
CA VAL A 29 18.58 1.95 23.05
C VAL A 29 17.35 2.69 22.51
N ALA A 30 17.02 3.87 23.06
CA ALA A 30 15.93 4.69 22.54
C ALA A 30 16.20 5.20 21.12
N LEU A 31 17.43 5.67 20.85
CA LEU A 31 17.82 6.16 19.52
C LEU A 31 17.82 5.04 18.45
N THR A 32 18.22 3.83 18.83
CA THR A 32 18.17 2.66 17.91
C THR A 32 16.74 2.21 17.63
N LEU A 33 15.84 2.27 18.62
CA LEU A 33 14.41 2.02 18.41
C LEU A 33 13.74 3.04 17.48
N VAL A 34 14.07 4.33 17.62
CA VAL A 34 13.56 5.39 16.72
C VAL A 34 14.05 5.19 15.28
N ALA A 35 15.31 4.80 15.10
CA ALA A 35 15.87 4.51 13.77
C ALA A 35 15.21 3.29 13.10
N LEU A 36 14.82 2.27 13.87
CA LEU A 36 14.13 1.09 13.35
C LEU A 36 12.68 1.38 12.93
N ILE A 37 11.99 2.29 13.62
CA ILE A 37 10.63 2.69 13.27
C ILE A 37 10.61 3.63 12.05
N GLY A 38 11.68 4.41 11.84
CA GLY A 38 11.82 5.33 10.70
C GLY A 38 12.12 4.67 9.35
N ALA A 39 12.45 3.38 9.31
CA ALA A 39 12.81 2.67 8.07
C ALA A 39 11.59 2.18 7.26
N GLY A 40 10.38 2.32 7.78
CA GLY A 40 9.14 1.93 7.11
C GLY A 40 8.61 2.96 6.11
N CYS A 41 9.47 3.54 5.26
CA CYS A 41 9.00 4.43 4.19
C CYS A 41 8.96 3.63 2.88
N GLY A 42 7.77 3.23 2.46
CA GLY A 42 7.56 2.56 1.18
C GLY A 42 8.01 3.49 0.04
N LYS A 43 8.91 3.02 -0.83
CA LYS A 43 9.40 3.82 -1.96
C LYS A 43 8.49 3.64 -3.16
N ALA A 44 7.70 4.66 -3.50
CA ALA A 44 6.98 4.68 -4.77
C ALA A 44 7.99 4.82 -5.91
N ARG A 45 7.94 3.89 -6.88
CA ARG A 45 8.61 4.06 -8.18
C ARG A 45 7.57 4.63 -9.12
N VAL A 46 7.78 5.87 -9.57
CA VAL A 46 6.88 6.55 -10.50
C VAL A 46 7.68 6.77 -11.78
N ASP A 47 7.32 6.04 -12.82
CA ASP A 47 7.82 6.30 -14.16
C ASP A 47 6.78 7.20 -14.86
N VAL A 48 7.11 8.49 -15.01
CA VAL A 48 6.22 9.44 -15.70
C VAL A 48 6.63 9.51 -17.16
N PHE A 49 5.82 8.91 -18.02
CA PHE A 49 5.98 9.02 -19.47
C PHE A 49 5.41 10.36 -19.92
N HIS A 50 6.29 11.33 -20.19
CA HIS A 50 5.92 12.56 -20.88
C HIS A 50 6.21 12.38 -22.37
N GLU A 51 5.20 11.99 -23.15
CA GLU A 51 5.17 12.32 -24.57
C GLU A 51 4.16 13.46 -24.76
N ALA A 52 4.60 14.69 -24.51
CA ALA A 52 3.81 15.86 -24.86
C ALA A 52 4.77 16.93 -25.38
N GLY A 53 4.71 17.16 -26.70
CA GLY A 53 5.31 18.32 -27.34
C GLY A 53 4.52 19.60 -27.03
N ASP A 54 4.78 20.66 -27.78
CA ASP A 54 4.37 22.05 -27.50
C ASP A 54 2.86 22.33 -27.44
N ASN A 55 1.99 21.33 -27.65
CA ASN A 55 0.53 21.45 -27.60
C ASN A 55 -0.04 20.47 -26.57
N TRP A 56 -0.42 21.00 -25.41
CA TRP A 56 -0.91 20.20 -24.29
C TRP A 56 -2.40 19.85 -24.45
N ASP A 57 -2.70 18.72 -25.09
CA ASP A 57 -4.03 18.11 -25.06
C ASP A 57 -4.11 17.13 -23.88
N TYR A 58 -4.18 17.68 -22.67
CA TYR A 58 -4.37 16.86 -21.47
C TYR A 58 -5.75 16.19 -21.52
N PRO A 59 -5.86 14.94 -21.01
CA PRO A 59 -7.15 14.27 -20.95
C PRO A 59 -8.11 15.11 -20.10
N LYS A 60 -9.37 15.19 -20.50
CA LYS A 60 -10.41 15.88 -19.71
C LYS A 60 -11.17 14.89 -18.86
N SER A 61 -11.42 13.70 -19.37
CA SER A 61 -12.19 12.65 -18.72
C SER A 61 -11.34 11.42 -18.43
N VAL A 62 -11.54 10.83 -17.25
CA VAL A 62 -10.78 9.67 -16.80
C VAL A 62 -11.68 8.57 -16.25
N ALA A 63 -11.31 7.31 -16.51
CA ALA A 63 -11.98 6.15 -15.95
C ALA A 63 -11.04 5.32 -15.06
N ILE A 64 -11.47 5.05 -13.82
CA ILE A 64 -10.73 4.21 -12.88
C ILE A 64 -11.20 2.76 -13.03
N LEU A 65 -10.34 1.94 -13.64
CA LEU A 65 -10.62 0.54 -13.90
C LEU A 65 -10.60 -0.30 -12.60
N PRO A 66 -11.18 -1.51 -12.62
CA PRO A 66 -10.90 -2.51 -11.61
C PRO A 66 -9.39 -2.77 -11.49
N PHE A 67 -8.88 -2.73 -10.26
CA PHE A 67 -7.47 -3.00 -9.99
C PHE A 67 -7.23 -4.50 -10.17
N SER A 68 -6.10 -4.86 -10.79
CA SER A 68 -5.64 -6.23 -10.83
C SER A 68 -4.69 -6.53 -9.69
N PHE A 69 -4.49 -7.82 -9.42
CA PHE A 69 -3.75 -8.31 -8.26
C PHE A 69 -2.71 -9.30 -8.73
N ASP A 70 -1.53 -9.24 -8.12
CA ASP A 70 -0.53 -10.30 -8.28
C ASP A 70 -1.09 -11.60 -7.67
N SER A 71 -0.75 -12.72 -8.29
CA SER A 71 -1.22 -14.07 -7.91
C SER A 71 -0.94 -14.44 -6.46
N ALA A 72 0.08 -13.82 -5.85
CA ALA A 72 0.46 -14.04 -4.46
C ALA A 72 -0.37 -13.22 -3.46
N VAL A 73 -1.21 -12.30 -3.91
CA VAL A 73 -2.04 -11.45 -3.07
C VAL A 73 -3.43 -12.08 -2.91
N GLU A 74 -3.88 -12.26 -1.66
CA GLU A 74 -5.23 -12.73 -1.41
C GLU A 74 -6.25 -11.68 -1.85
N GLU A 75 -6.94 -11.99 -2.95
CA GLU A 75 -8.01 -11.17 -3.48
C GLU A 75 -9.20 -11.20 -2.52
N ASN A 76 -9.54 -10.04 -1.96
CA ASN A 76 -10.79 -9.88 -1.23
C ASN A 76 -11.62 -8.75 -1.85
N LYS A 77 -12.94 -8.99 -1.95
CA LYS A 77 -13.89 -8.04 -2.55
C LYS A 77 -13.83 -6.64 -1.92
N SER A 78 -13.52 -6.57 -0.63
CA SER A 78 -13.35 -5.30 0.08
C SER A 78 -12.15 -4.50 -0.44
N THR A 79 -11.00 -5.11 -0.72
CA THR A 79 -9.78 -4.43 -1.19
C THR A 79 -10.01 -3.81 -2.56
N HIS A 80 -10.65 -4.53 -3.48
CA HIS A 80 -11.07 -3.97 -4.78
C HIS A 80 -11.93 -2.72 -4.59
N SER A 81 -12.94 -2.80 -3.72
CA SER A 81 -13.84 -1.66 -3.48
C SER A 81 -13.12 -0.50 -2.79
N ILE A 82 -12.25 -0.76 -1.83
CA ILE A 82 -11.56 0.27 -1.05
C ILE A 82 -10.61 1.03 -1.97
N LEU A 83 -9.73 0.33 -2.70
CA LEU A 83 -8.74 0.96 -3.59
C LEU A 83 -9.43 1.85 -4.61
N ARG A 84 -10.43 1.33 -5.34
CA ARG A 84 -11.14 2.14 -6.34
C ARG A 84 -11.83 3.36 -5.75
N LYS A 85 -12.44 3.25 -4.57
CA LYS A 85 -13.05 4.39 -3.88
C LYS A 85 -12.02 5.41 -3.39
N THR A 86 -10.83 4.97 -2.99
CA THR A 86 -9.74 5.86 -2.57
C THR A 86 -9.23 6.71 -3.72
N PHE A 87 -9.13 6.14 -4.93
CA PHE A 87 -8.69 6.88 -6.12
C PHE A 87 -9.82 7.67 -6.79
N PHE A 88 -11.08 7.28 -6.60
CA PHE A 88 -12.22 8.03 -7.10
C PHE A 88 -12.30 9.40 -6.42
N ASN A 89 -12.50 10.46 -7.21
CA ASN A 89 -12.39 11.88 -6.85
C ASN A 89 -10.98 12.45 -6.71
N TYR A 90 -9.93 11.63 -6.68
CA TYR A 90 -8.56 12.14 -6.62
C TYR A 90 -8.23 12.94 -7.89
N PHE A 91 -8.63 12.45 -9.06
CA PHE A 91 -8.38 13.13 -10.33
C PHE A 91 -9.33 14.31 -10.53
N SER A 92 -10.56 14.24 -10.00
CA SER A 92 -11.47 15.40 -9.91
C SER A 92 -10.85 16.58 -9.18
N TYR A 93 -10.13 16.32 -8.08
CA TYR A 93 -9.38 17.36 -7.39
C TYR A 93 -8.28 18.00 -8.27
N LEU A 94 -7.70 17.23 -9.20
CA LEU A 94 -6.68 17.70 -10.14
C LEU A 94 -7.27 18.38 -11.41
N GLY A 95 -8.60 18.48 -11.51
CA GLY A 95 -9.28 19.13 -12.63
C GLY A 95 -9.72 18.20 -13.77
N TYR A 96 -9.70 16.87 -13.56
CA TYR A 96 -10.21 15.88 -14.50
C TYR A 96 -11.65 15.48 -14.18
N ASP A 97 -12.42 15.09 -15.18
CA ASP A 97 -13.77 14.53 -15.01
C ASP A 97 -13.68 13.01 -14.75
N ASP A 98 -13.72 12.61 -13.47
CA ASP A 98 -13.84 11.20 -13.09
C ASP A 98 -15.23 10.67 -13.47
N ILE A 99 -15.30 9.67 -14.37
CA ILE A 99 -16.57 8.99 -14.60
C ILE A 99 -16.95 8.11 -13.39
N PRO A 100 -18.25 8.02 -13.02
CA PRO A 100 -18.68 7.25 -11.87
C PRO A 100 -18.26 5.77 -11.93
N LEU A 101 -17.80 5.22 -10.80
CA LEU A 101 -17.31 3.83 -10.73
C LEU A 101 -18.36 2.80 -11.19
N ASN A 102 -19.63 3.01 -10.88
CA ASN A 102 -20.73 2.15 -11.34
C ASN A 102 -20.92 2.21 -12.86
N THR A 103 -20.71 3.37 -13.47
CA THR A 103 -20.76 3.53 -14.93
C THR A 103 -19.62 2.76 -15.59
N VAL A 104 -18.40 2.80 -15.02
CA VAL A 104 -17.28 1.95 -15.47
C VAL A 104 -17.67 0.47 -15.43
N ASP A 105 -18.24 0.03 -14.32
CA ASP A 105 -18.60 -1.38 -14.12
C ASP A 105 -19.68 -1.83 -15.11
N LEU A 106 -20.72 -1.02 -15.31
CA LEU A 106 -21.79 -1.31 -16.28
C LEU A 106 -21.27 -1.38 -17.73
N LYS A 107 -20.31 -0.52 -18.09
CA LYS A 107 -19.73 -0.51 -19.45
C LYS A 107 -18.78 -1.68 -19.68
N LEU A 108 -18.07 -2.17 -18.64
CA LEU A 108 -17.15 -3.30 -18.74
C LEU A 108 -17.82 -4.67 -18.56
N ASP A 109 -18.94 -4.75 -17.85
CA ASP A 109 -19.65 -5.98 -17.53
C ASP A 109 -19.91 -6.91 -18.74
N PRO A 110 -20.36 -6.41 -19.92
CA PRO A 110 -20.54 -7.27 -21.09
C PRO A 110 -19.23 -7.92 -21.56
N ILE A 111 -18.11 -7.21 -21.46
CA ILE A 111 -16.79 -7.70 -21.90
C ILE A 111 -16.27 -8.72 -20.89
N MET A 112 -16.36 -8.42 -19.60
CA MET A 112 -15.91 -9.32 -18.53
C MET A 112 -16.69 -10.64 -18.54
N LYS A 113 -17.99 -10.60 -18.90
CA LYS A 113 -18.82 -11.80 -19.07
C LYS A 113 -18.37 -12.73 -20.20
N THR A 114 -17.56 -12.25 -21.15
CA THR A 114 -16.95 -13.10 -22.19
C THR A 114 -15.72 -13.87 -21.70
N GLY A 115 -15.28 -13.63 -20.46
CA GLY A 115 -14.08 -14.24 -19.87
C GLY A 115 -12.79 -13.50 -20.20
N VAL A 116 -12.86 -12.37 -20.92
CA VAL A 116 -11.70 -11.51 -21.22
C VAL A 116 -11.37 -10.66 -19.99
N SER A 117 -10.09 -10.66 -19.57
CA SER A 117 -9.62 -9.76 -18.51
C SER A 117 -9.51 -8.33 -19.03
N VAL A 118 -9.82 -7.35 -18.18
CA VAL A 118 -9.65 -5.91 -18.50
C VAL A 118 -8.18 -5.58 -18.78
N ASP A 119 -7.24 -6.35 -18.23
CA ASP A 119 -5.81 -6.21 -18.49
C ASP A 119 -5.39 -6.63 -19.90
N ASP A 120 -6.14 -7.52 -20.53
CA ASP A 120 -5.86 -8.01 -21.88
C ASP A 120 -6.40 -7.07 -22.97
N ILE A 121 -7.24 -6.10 -22.61
CA ILE A 121 -7.83 -5.14 -23.54
C ILE A 121 -6.86 -3.97 -23.75
N SER A 122 -6.64 -3.57 -24.99
CA SER A 122 -5.78 -2.40 -25.27
C SER A 122 -6.37 -1.11 -24.68
N THR A 123 -5.49 -0.20 -24.25
CA THR A 123 -5.87 1.11 -23.69
C THR A 123 -6.82 1.88 -24.61
N GLY A 124 -6.53 1.93 -25.92
CA GLY A 124 -7.38 2.63 -26.89
C GLY A 124 -8.77 2.00 -27.06
N GLN A 125 -8.91 0.68 -26.90
CA GLN A 125 -10.23 0.03 -26.89
C GLN A 125 -11.00 0.36 -25.61
N LEU A 126 -10.34 0.34 -24.45
CA LEU A 126 -10.98 0.71 -23.19
C LEU A 126 -11.46 2.16 -23.20
N MET A 127 -10.63 3.09 -23.68
CA MET A 127 -11.01 4.49 -23.84
C MET A 127 -12.26 4.65 -24.72
N LYS A 128 -12.33 3.91 -25.84
CA LYS A 128 -13.50 3.91 -26.72
C LYS A 128 -14.75 3.35 -26.06
N VAL A 129 -14.64 2.22 -25.35
CA VAL A 129 -15.77 1.60 -24.65
C VAL A 129 -16.28 2.49 -23.51
N LEU A 130 -15.34 3.09 -22.76
CA LEU A 130 -15.63 3.91 -21.60
C LEU A 130 -16.02 5.35 -21.97
N GLU A 131 -15.72 5.77 -23.20
CA GLU A 131 -15.92 7.13 -23.72
C GLU A 131 -15.14 8.17 -22.89
N VAL A 132 -13.86 7.89 -22.66
CA VAL A 132 -12.95 8.73 -21.87
C VAL A 132 -11.63 8.98 -22.59
N ASP A 133 -10.95 10.06 -22.20
CA ASP A 133 -9.66 10.48 -22.77
C ASP A 133 -8.47 9.73 -22.14
N ALA A 134 -8.64 9.19 -20.93
CA ALA A 134 -7.64 8.35 -20.29
C ALA A 134 -8.25 7.30 -19.36
N VAL A 135 -7.48 6.24 -19.11
CA VAL A 135 -7.85 5.17 -18.18
C VAL A 135 -6.77 5.01 -17.12
N ILE A 136 -7.20 4.82 -15.87
CA ILE A 136 -6.32 4.58 -14.73
C ILE A 136 -6.31 3.09 -14.43
N ARG A 137 -5.13 2.49 -14.60
CA ARG A 137 -4.86 1.08 -14.27
C ARG A 137 -4.08 1.01 -12.97
N GLY A 138 -4.48 0.12 -12.09
CA GLY A 138 -3.74 -0.20 -10.87
C GLY A 138 -3.48 -1.69 -10.78
N HIS A 139 -2.26 -2.07 -10.44
CA HIS A 139 -1.86 -3.45 -10.20
C HIS A 139 -1.30 -3.58 -8.78
N VAL A 140 -1.90 -4.45 -7.97
CA VAL A 140 -1.58 -4.65 -6.55
C VAL A 140 -0.58 -5.78 -6.41
N ILE A 141 0.68 -5.43 -6.16
CA ILE A 141 1.78 -6.38 -5.97
C ILE A 141 1.91 -6.93 -4.53
N ASN A 142 1.33 -6.23 -3.57
CA ASN A 142 1.25 -6.62 -2.16
C ASN A 142 0.13 -5.82 -1.48
N SER A 143 -0.62 -6.46 -0.59
CA SER A 143 -1.55 -5.76 0.30
C SER A 143 -1.28 -6.15 1.75
N THR A 144 -0.56 -5.31 2.46
CA THR A 144 -0.64 -5.22 3.92
C THR A 144 -1.54 -4.03 4.29
N ASN A 145 -1.94 -3.93 5.57
CA ASN A 145 -2.86 -2.91 6.10
C ASN A 145 -2.76 -1.56 5.35
N LEU A 146 -3.79 -1.19 4.58
CA LEU A 146 -3.76 -0.01 3.73
C LEU A 146 -4.05 1.24 4.58
N THR A 147 -3.02 2.04 4.83
CA THR A 147 -3.17 3.38 5.41
C THR A 147 -2.90 4.42 4.33
N ALA A 148 -3.94 5.09 3.85
CA ALA A 148 -3.82 6.19 2.89
C ALA A 148 -4.22 7.51 3.57
N GLY A 149 -3.40 8.55 3.41
CA GLY A 149 -3.69 9.91 3.85
C GLY A 149 -3.52 10.88 2.68
N ILE A 150 -4.53 11.72 2.45
CA ILE A 150 -4.45 12.81 1.47
C ILE A 150 -4.01 14.06 2.23
N TYR A 151 -2.80 14.54 1.95
CA TYR A 151 -2.27 15.80 2.49
C TYR A 151 -2.38 16.87 1.40
N ALA A 152 -3.16 17.91 1.67
CA ALA A 152 -3.24 19.10 0.84
C ALA A 152 -2.81 20.30 1.69
N GLU A 153 -1.73 20.96 1.30
CA GLU A 153 -1.28 22.22 1.88
C GLU A 153 -1.81 23.35 1.02
N THR A 154 -2.59 24.25 1.61
CA THR A 154 -3.09 25.46 0.95
C THR A 154 -2.37 26.66 1.56
N SER A 155 -1.71 27.46 0.71
CA SER A 155 -1.08 28.74 1.06
C SER A 155 -2.08 29.79 1.51
#